data_AF-A0A9X0UDG9-F1
#
_entry.id   AF-A0A9X0UDG9-F1
#
_cell.length_a   1.000
_cell.length_b   1.000
_cell.length_c   1.000
_cell.angle_alpha   90.00
_cell.angle_beta   90.00
_cell.angle_gamma   90.00
#
_symmetry.space_group_name_H-M   'P 1'
#
loop_
_entity.id
_entity.type
_entity.pdbx_description
1 polymer ?
#
loop_
_entity_poly.entity_id
_entity_poly.type
_entity_poly.pdbx_seq_one_letter_code
_entity_poly.pdbx_strand_id
1 'polypeptide(L)'
;MDIPAGFIDAAKDLRFSRGAALQDFFRQRLGQDFPSWFNARVAGREEWKAKRIPPKGAAGFALAWDAFLALRPASLLEVLGYTAIFINETGGSFQPGSERFGHREHPGIAYLFDAFRITDASGHGFDKASYNTGPLGLSAGRLFRDPAFNRAHGGKPLGAKLAGTTDPVWDSVAYPQDRFPTTADPAVTGYVLEADFFKFRGRGLIQTTWRAGYRPLVEFIQTYAGTQPVVAEYRARWAGLSPDAACTASSTLDWDRLFQASGMVVPCAALLAHAKTGGYLPLASDAATLNGSGTGSLLRMGRRISGSTSYGALLRARVARMVLAMAQALA
;
A
#
# COMPACT_ATOMS: atom_id res chain seq x y z
N MET A 1 20.22 3.90 -15.11
CA MET A 1 21.11 4.76 -14.32
C MET A 1 21.37 4.11 -12.98
N ASP A 2 22.63 4.14 -12.55
CA ASP A 2 23.09 3.58 -11.29
C ASP A 2 23.38 4.70 -10.30
N ILE A 3 23.31 4.38 -9.02
CA ILE A 3 23.67 5.29 -7.94
C ILE A 3 25.21 5.32 -7.83
N PRO A 4 25.84 6.51 -7.80
CA PRO A 4 27.30 6.61 -7.68
C PRO A 4 27.85 5.92 -6.43
N ALA A 5 28.90 5.11 -6.58
CA ALA A 5 29.51 4.37 -5.48
C ALA A 5 29.94 5.29 -4.32
N GLY A 6 30.55 6.45 -4.62
CA GLY A 6 30.96 7.41 -3.59
C GLY A 6 29.80 7.95 -2.74
N PHE A 7 28.59 8.06 -3.30
CA PHE A 7 27.41 8.43 -2.49
C PHE A 7 26.99 7.28 -1.59
N ILE A 8 26.99 6.04 -2.10
CA ILE A 8 26.63 4.85 -1.32
C ILE A 8 27.59 4.69 -0.15
N ASP A 9 28.89 4.87 -0.38
CA ASP A 9 29.91 4.84 0.67
C ASP A 9 29.73 5.93 1.73
N ALA A 10 29.31 7.13 1.34
CA ALA A 10 28.99 8.21 2.28
C ALA A 10 27.66 7.99 3.03
N ALA A 11 26.73 7.24 2.45
CA ALA A 11 25.38 7.05 2.98
C ALA A 11 25.20 5.75 3.78
N LYS A 12 26.12 4.79 3.66
CA LYS A 12 25.96 3.43 4.24
C LYS A 12 25.74 3.41 5.75
N ASP A 13 26.38 4.33 6.47
CA ASP A 13 26.31 4.42 7.93
C ASP A 13 25.22 5.40 8.41
N LEU A 14 24.58 6.14 7.49
CA LEU A 14 23.52 7.09 7.82
C LEU A 14 22.21 6.33 8.07
N ARG A 15 21.86 6.21 9.35
CA ARG A 15 20.62 5.58 9.80
C ARG A 15 19.82 6.52 10.70
N PHE A 16 18.50 6.42 10.57
CA PHE A 16 17.55 7.22 11.33
C PHE A 16 16.63 6.31 12.13
N SER A 17 16.25 6.76 13.32
CA SER A 17 15.29 6.09 14.21
C SER A 17 14.15 7.02 14.65
N ARG A 18 14.18 8.30 14.21
CA ARG A 18 13.16 9.31 14.55
C ARG A 18 12.93 10.25 13.37
N GLY A 19 11.68 10.66 13.14
CA GLY A 19 11.32 11.56 12.04
C GLY A 19 12.03 12.92 12.11
N ALA A 20 12.14 13.49 13.32
CA ALA A 20 12.82 14.77 13.53
C ALA A 20 14.30 14.74 13.07
N ALA A 21 15.04 13.69 13.46
CA ALA A 21 16.45 13.55 13.07
C ALA A 21 16.63 13.42 11.54
N LEU A 22 15.70 12.75 10.86
CA LEU A 22 15.70 12.66 9.40
C LEU A 22 15.43 14.02 8.75
N GLN A 23 14.46 14.78 9.27
CA GLN A 23 14.15 16.10 8.76
C GLN A 23 15.30 17.08 8.98
N ASP A 24 15.93 17.05 10.14
CA ASP A 24 17.10 17.89 10.46
C ASP A 24 18.27 17.55 9.55
N PHE A 25 18.51 16.26 9.28
CA PHE A 25 19.49 15.85 8.28
C PHE A 25 19.23 16.47 6.91
N PHE A 26 17.99 16.43 6.41
CA PHE A 26 17.66 17.04 5.13
C PHE A 26 17.84 18.56 5.15
N ARG A 27 17.42 19.26 6.21
CA ARG A 27 17.64 20.72 6.32
C ARG A 27 19.11 21.08 6.34
N GLN A 28 19.92 20.35 7.11
CA GLN A 28 21.36 20.58 7.21
C GLN A 28 22.08 20.30 5.89
N ARG A 29 21.69 19.24 5.18
CA ARG A 29 22.36 18.82 3.93
C ARG A 29 21.86 19.55 2.69
N LEU A 30 20.61 20.02 2.68
CA LEU A 30 19.97 20.58 1.49
C LEU A 30 19.63 22.07 1.63
N GLY A 31 19.85 22.66 2.81
CA GLY A 31 19.49 24.04 3.15
C GLY A 31 17.99 24.29 3.31
N GLN A 32 17.15 23.26 3.18
CA GLN A 32 15.68 23.32 3.24
C GLN A 32 15.10 21.93 3.51
N ASP A 33 13.79 21.83 3.73
CA ASP A 33 13.13 20.53 3.86
C ASP A 33 13.17 19.71 2.55
N PHE A 34 13.05 18.38 2.67
CA PHE A 34 13.10 17.47 1.52
C PHE A 34 12.03 17.79 0.45
N PRO A 35 10.72 17.94 0.79
CA PRO A 35 9.70 18.33 -0.18
C PRO A 35 10.03 19.58 -1.00
N SER A 36 10.46 20.65 -0.33
CA SER A 36 10.86 21.91 -0.97
C SER A 36 12.06 21.72 -1.89
N TRP A 37 13.09 20.99 -1.42
CA TRP A 37 14.26 20.65 -2.23
C TRP A 37 13.91 19.80 -3.45
N PHE A 38 13.12 18.75 -3.27
CA PHE A 38 12.71 17.86 -4.35
C PHE A 38 12.00 18.66 -5.44
N ASN A 39 11.06 19.54 -5.06
CA ASN A 39 10.31 20.36 -5.99
C ASN A 39 11.16 21.40 -6.74
N ALA A 40 12.23 21.91 -6.13
CA ALA A 40 13.12 22.88 -6.72
C ALA A 40 14.17 22.24 -7.64
N ARG A 41 14.67 21.06 -7.28
CA ARG A 41 15.87 20.45 -7.92
C ARG A 41 15.58 19.21 -8.76
N VAL A 42 14.53 18.46 -8.45
CA VAL A 42 14.28 17.13 -9.03
C VAL A 42 12.95 17.05 -9.79
N ALA A 43 11.87 17.58 -9.22
CA ALA A 43 10.53 17.52 -9.81
C ALA A 43 10.48 18.14 -11.22
N GLY A 44 9.70 17.54 -12.11
CA GLY A 44 9.53 18.03 -13.49
C GLY A 44 10.73 17.77 -14.40
N ARG A 45 11.74 17.00 -13.97
CA ARG A 45 12.94 16.69 -14.76
C ARG A 45 13.06 15.18 -15.00
N GLU A 46 13.48 14.79 -16.19
CA GLU A 46 13.89 13.42 -16.52
C GLU A 46 12.88 12.34 -16.05
N GLU A 47 13.30 11.37 -15.23
CA GLU A 47 12.44 10.29 -14.70
C GLU A 47 11.34 10.78 -13.74
N TRP A 48 11.37 12.07 -13.38
CA TRP A 48 10.42 12.80 -12.54
C TRP A 48 9.59 13.84 -13.32
N LYS A 49 9.62 13.85 -14.66
CA LYS A 49 8.96 14.86 -15.52
C LYS A 49 7.48 15.14 -15.21
N ALA A 50 6.73 14.13 -14.75
CA ALA A 50 5.30 14.22 -14.49
C ALA A 50 4.95 14.19 -12.99
N LYS A 51 5.92 14.46 -12.11
CA LYS A 51 5.75 14.34 -10.66
C LYS A 51 6.22 15.61 -9.95
N ARG A 52 5.47 16.00 -8.93
CA ARG A 52 5.74 17.11 -8.01
C ARG A 52 5.09 16.79 -6.67
N ILE A 53 5.71 17.18 -5.57
CA ILE A 53 5.10 17.07 -4.24
C ILE A 53 4.14 18.27 -4.07
N PRO A 54 2.83 18.06 -3.84
CA PRO A 54 1.88 19.14 -3.62
C PRO A 54 2.15 19.85 -2.28
N PRO A 55 1.61 21.06 -2.05
CA PRO A 55 1.82 21.80 -0.80
C PRO A 55 1.51 21.01 0.48
N LYS A 56 0.43 20.22 0.47
CA LYS A 56 0.05 19.34 1.61
C LYS A 56 1.01 18.16 1.82
N GLY A 57 1.86 17.85 0.84
CA GLY A 57 2.79 16.72 0.88
C GLY A 57 3.90 16.89 1.90
N ALA A 58 4.26 18.11 2.31
CA ALA A 58 5.30 18.31 3.32
C ALA A 58 4.91 17.77 4.70
N ALA A 59 3.69 18.07 5.15
CA ALA A 59 3.14 17.51 6.38
C ALA A 59 2.97 15.98 6.29
N GLY A 60 2.52 15.48 5.13
CA GLY A 60 2.41 14.05 4.88
C GLY A 60 3.76 13.32 4.95
N PHE A 61 4.82 13.90 4.35
CA PHE A 61 6.17 13.36 4.41
C PHE A 61 6.67 13.24 5.85
N ALA A 62 6.53 14.32 6.63
CA ALA A 62 6.94 14.33 8.03
C ALA A 62 6.20 13.26 8.85
N LEU A 63 4.87 13.19 8.70
CA LEU A 63 4.02 12.23 9.42
C LEU A 63 4.35 10.77 9.05
N ALA A 64 4.51 10.48 7.76
CA ALA A 64 4.82 9.14 7.28
C ALA A 64 6.19 8.65 7.80
N TRP A 65 7.22 9.50 7.76
CA TRP A 65 8.54 9.12 8.23
C TRP A 65 8.65 9.05 9.76
N ASP A 66 7.95 9.90 10.50
CA ASP A 66 7.90 9.80 11.95
C ASP A 66 7.27 8.46 12.39
N ALA A 67 6.11 8.12 11.81
CA ALA A 67 5.44 6.84 12.10
C ALA A 67 6.24 5.63 11.63
N PHE A 68 6.88 5.67 10.45
CA PHE A 68 7.71 4.57 9.97
C PHE A 68 8.91 4.33 10.90
N LEU A 69 9.62 5.39 11.26
CA LEU A 69 10.86 5.29 12.04
C LEU A 69 10.59 4.88 13.50
N ALA A 70 9.40 5.19 14.03
CA ALA A 70 8.94 4.67 15.31
C ALA A 70 8.75 3.14 15.32
N LEU A 71 8.46 2.54 14.15
CA LEU A 71 8.32 1.09 14.01
C LEU A 71 9.64 0.40 13.65
N ARG A 72 10.49 1.04 12.84
CA ARG A 72 11.76 0.47 12.38
C ARG A 72 12.77 1.56 11.96
N PRO A 73 14.01 1.54 12.49
CA PRO A 73 15.09 2.38 11.97
C PRO A 73 15.39 2.10 10.49
N ALA A 74 15.68 3.13 9.71
CA ALA A 74 15.95 3.04 8.28
C ALA A 74 17.30 3.66 7.89
N SER A 75 17.97 3.11 6.88
CA SER A 75 19.11 3.80 6.25
C SER A 75 18.64 4.93 5.34
N LEU A 76 19.52 5.88 5.01
CA LEU A 76 19.22 6.92 4.02
C LEU A 76 18.78 6.34 2.67
N LEU A 77 19.40 5.23 2.23
CA LEU A 77 19.05 4.56 0.98
C LEU A 77 17.64 3.97 1.01
N GLU A 78 17.22 3.39 2.14
CA GLU A 78 15.84 2.92 2.35
C GLU A 78 14.86 4.10 2.37
N VAL A 79 15.24 5.22 3.00
CA VAL A 79 14.44 6.45 3.01
C VAL A 79 14.21 6.97 1.60
N LEU A 80 15.27 7.09 0.79
CA LEU A 80 15.16 7.57 -0.58
C LEU A 80 14.36 6.57 -1.45
N GLY A 81 14.60 5.27 -1.30
CA GLY A 81 13.86 4.22 -2.01
C GLY A 81 12.35 4.31 -1.77
N TYR A 82 11.91 4.31 -0.51
CA TYR A 82 10.49 4.43 -0.21
C TYR A 82 9.91 5.80 -0.52
N THR A 83 10.64 6.88 -0.29
CA THR A 83 10.17 8.22 -0.66
C THR A 83 9.88 8.29 -2.16
N ALA A 84 10.73 7.70 -2.99
CA ALA A 84 10.49 7.65 -4.43
C ALA A 84 9.20 6.90 -4.78
N ILE A 85 8.94 5.79 -4.10
CA ILE A 85 7.72 4.99 -4.26
C ILE A 85 6.50 5.79 -3.80
N PHE A 86 6.54 6.41 -2.62
CA PHE A 86 5.41 7.19 -2.11
C PHE A 86 5.07 8.36 -3.03
N ILE A 87 6.06 9.06 -3.59
CA ILE A 87 5.80 10.11 -4.59
C ILE A 87 5.10 9.51 -5.82
N ASN A 88 5.51 8.31 -6.25
CA ASN A 88 4.85 7.64 -7.37
C ASN A 88 3.39 7.27 -7.06
N GLU A 89 3.17 6.55 -5.97
CA GLU A 89 1.89 5.91 -5.62
C GLU A 89 0.86 6.93 -5.10
N THR A 90 1.30 7.90 -4.30
CA THR A 90 0.39 8.85 -3.62
C THR A 90 0.33 10.22 -4.30
N GLY A 91 1.02 10.37 -5.43
CA GLY A 91 1.23 11.68 -6.08
C GLY A 91 2.01 12.66 -5.19
N GLY A 92 2.83 12.17 -4.25
CA GLY A 92 3.59 12.99 -3.31
C GLY A 92 2.77 13.55 -2.15
N SER A 93 1.51 13.16 -1.98
CA SER A 93 0.74 13.55 -0.79
C SER A 93 1.21 12.83 0.48
N PHE A 94 1.83 11.66 0.33
CA PHE A 94 2.21 10.75 1.42
C PHE A 94 1.00 10.36 2.28
N GLN A 95 -0.20 10.37 1.69
CA GLN A 95 -1.42 9.90 2.33
C GLN A 95 -1.80 8.52 1.79
N PRO A 96 -2.25 7.59 2.65
CA PRO A 96 -2.71 6.29 2.21
C PRO A 96 -3.97 6.45 1.37
N GLY A 97 -3.96 5.84 0.18
CA GLY A 97 -5.11 5.79 -0.69
C GLY A 97 -5.83 4.45 -0.60
N SER A 98 -7.08 4.41 -1.07
CA SER A 98 -7.75 3.16 -1.43
C SER A 98 -7.70 2.98 -2.94
N GLU A 99 -7.62 1.73 -3.37
CA GLU A 99 -7.73 1.32 -4.75
C GLU A 99 -9.06 1.81 -5.33
N ARG A 100 -8.97 2.45 -6.50
CA ARG A 100 -10.12 2.88 -7.28
C ARG A 100 -10.73 1.67 -7.97
N PHE A 101 -12.03 1.75 -8.23
CA PHE A 101 -12.77 0.70 -8.89
C PHE A 101 -13.78 1.31 -9.86
N GLY A 102 -14.26 0.47 -10.78
CA GLY A 102 -15.15 0.83 -11.86
C GLY A 102 -14.42 0.93 -13.20
N HIS A 103 -14.97 0.27 -14.20
CA HIS A 103 -14.60 0.36 -15.60
C HIS A 103 -15.88 0.45 -16.43
N ARG A 104 -15.80 0.97 -17.66
CA ARG A 104 -16.97 1.16 -18.54
C ARG A 104 -17.78 -0.13 -18.70
N GLU A 105 -17.10 -1.26 -18.85
CA GLU A 105 -17.71 -2.58 -19.06
C GLU A 105 -17.90 -3.38 -17.75
N HIS A 106 -17.26 -2.94 -16.66
CA HIS A 106 -17.29 -3.58 -15.35
C HIS A 106 -17.57 -2.50 -14.28
N PRO A 107 -18.82 -2.02 -14.17
CA PRO A 107 -19.13 -0.83 -13.38
C PRO A 107 -19.00 -1.08 -11.88
N GLY A 108 -18.62 -0.03 -11.15
CA GLY A 108 -18.58 -0.02 -9.69
C GLY A 108 -17.81 -1.20 -9.09
N ILE A 109 -18.45 -1.95 -8.18
CA ILE A 109 -17.82 -3.05 -7.45
C ILE A 109 -17.61 -4.31 -8.29
N ALA A 110 -18.31 -4.45 -9.42
CA ALA A 110 -18.11 -5.56 -10.36
C ALA A 110 -16.66 -5.58 -10.87
N TYR A 111 -16.06 -4.40 -11.10
CA TYR A 111 -14.65 -4.26 -11.46
C TYR A 111 -13.70 -5.09 -10.59
N LEU A 112 -13.88 -5.08 -9.26
CA LEU A 112 -13.00 -5.81 -8.35
C LEU A 112 -13.27 -7.31 -8.41
N PHE A 113 -14.53 -7.70 -8.54
CA PHE A 113 -14.95 -9.10 -8.64
C PHE A 113 -14.53 -9.74 -9.97
N ASP A 114 -14.59 -9.01 -11.08
CA ASP A 114 -14.45 -9.56 -12.41
C ASP A 114 -12.98 -9.87 -12.76
N ALA A 115 -12.77 -11.00 -13.45
CA ALA A 115 -11.57 -11.24 -14.23
C ALA A 115 -11.84 -10.91 -15.70
N PHE A 116 -11.04 -10.02 -16.30
CA PHE A 116 -11.23 -9.58 -17.68
C PHE A 116 -9.96 -8.98 -18.29
N ARG A 117 -9.94 -8.87 -19.62
CA ARG A 117 -8.86 -8.23 -20.38
C ARG A 117 -9.05 -6.72 -20.37
N ILE A 118 -8.05 -5.98 -19.89
CA ILE A 118 -7.99 -4.52 -20.07
C ILE A 118 -7.12 -4.26 -21.29
N THR A 119 -7.59 -3.42 -22.21
CA THR A 119 -6.81 -2.92 -23.35
C THR A 119 -6.72 -1.41 -23.22
N ASP A 120 -5.52 -0.87 -23.17
CA ASP A 120 -5.30 0.58 -23.10
C ASP A 120 -5.45 1.26 -24.47
N ALA A 121 -5.39 2.59 -24.48
CA ALA A 121 -5.53 3.40 -25.70
C ALA A 121 -4.44 3.14 -26.76
N SER A 122 -3.33 2.48 -26.39
CA SER A 122 -2.25 2.09 -27.30
C SER A 122 -2.42 0.68 -27.87
N GLY A 123 -3.52 -0.01 -27.52
CA GLY A 123 -3.77 -1.40 -27.92
C GLY A 123 -2.98 -2.42 -27.10
N HIS A 124 -2.22 -1.98 -26.09
CA HIS A 124 -1.57 -2.91 -25.17
C HIS A 124 -2.61 -3.42 -24.18
N GLY A 125 -2.69 -4.74 -24.03
CA GLY A 125 -3.61 -5.36 -23.08
C GLY A 125 -2.91 -6.11 -21.96
N PHE A 126 -3.58 -6.21 -20.83
CA PHE A 126 -3.21 -7.09 -19.72
C PHE A 126 -4.45 -7.75 -19.12
N ASP A 127 -4.27 -8.94 -18.53
CA ASP A 127 -5.36 -9.67 -17.90
C ASP A 127 -5.47 -9.24 -16.44
N LYS A 128 -6.63 -8.68 -16.08
CA LYS A 128 -6.96 -8.37 -14.70
C LYS A 128 -7.48 -9.63 -14.01
N ALA A 129 -6.85 -10.00 -12.90
CA ALA A 129 -7.35 -11.07 -12.05
C ALA A 129 -8.59 -10.65 -11.24
N SER A 130 -9.45 -11.61 -10.92
CA SER A 130 -10.59 -11.45 -10.01
C SER A 130 -10.13 -11.35 -8.57
N TYR A 131 -10.66 -10.37 -7.82
CA TYR A 131 -10.42 -10.28 -6.38
C TYR A 131 -11.22 -11.32 -5.57
N ASN A 132 -12.17 -12.00 -6.22
CA ASN A 132 -13.02 -13.01 -5.59
C ASN A 132 -12.36 -14.40 -5.54
N THR A 133 -11.59 -14.76 -6.55
CA THR A 133 -10.94 -16.08 -6.66
C THR A 133 -9.41 -16.03 -6.60
N GLY A 134 -8.85 -14.88 -6.20
CA GLY A 134 -7.41 -14.73 -6.08
C GLY A 134 -6.81 -15.72 -5.06
N PRO A 135 -5.53 -16.10 -5.22
CA PRO A 135 -4.91 -17.25 -4.53
C PRO A 135 -4.84 -17.13 -3.00
N LEU A 136 -5.23 -15.98 -2.42
CA LEU A 136 -4.93 -15.58 -1.05
C LEU A 136 -6.13 -14.93 -0.33
N GLY A 137 -7.35 -15.10 -0.86
CA GLY A 137 -8.60 -14.61 -0.28
C GLY A 137 -9.69 -15.69 -0.19
N LEU A 138 -10.76 -15.39 0.54
CA LEU A 138 -11.99 -16.20 0.50
C LEU A 138 -12.95 -15.62 -0.55
N SER A 139 -13.54 -16.48 -1.39
CA SER A 139 -14.61 -16.05 -2.28
C SER A 139 -15.80 -15.52 -1.48
N ALA A 140 -16.57 -14.62 -2.08
CA ALA A 140 -17.84 -14.14 -1.54
C ALA A 140 -18.76 -15.31 -1.22
N GLY A 141 -18.85 -16.33 -2.07
CA GLY A 141 -19.67 -17.52 -1.83
C GLY A 141 -19.25 -18.28 -0.57
N ARG A 142 -17.94 -18.50 -0.37
CA ARG A 142 -17.42 -19.09 0.87
C ARG A 142 -17.75 -18.25 2.11
N LEU A 143 -17.61 -16.92 2.02
CA LEU A 143 -17.94 -16.02 3.13
C LEU A 143 -19.44 -15.98 3.42
N PHE A 144 -20.28 -16.00 2.39
CA PHE A 144 -21.73 -15.96 2.57
C PHE A 144 -22.26 -17.22 3.24
N ARG A 145 -21.53 -18.34 3.15
CA ARG A 145 -21.82 -19.58 3.88
C ARG A 145 -21.13 -19.66 5.25
N ASP A 146 -20.26 -18.71 5.60
CA ASP A 146 -19.54 -18.70 6.88
C ASP A 146 -20.45 -18.13 8.00
N PRO A 147 -20.77 -18.91 9.05
CA PRO A 147 -21.59 -18.43 10.16
C PRO A 147 -21.01 -17.21 10.89
N ALA A 148 -19.68 -17.08 10.98
CA ALA A 148 -19.03 -15.96 11.62
C ALA A 148 -19.18 -14.67 10.78
N PHE A 149 -19.08 -14.78 9.46
CA PHE A 149 -19.34 -13.68 8.54
C PHE A 149 -20.80 -13.23 8.62
N ASN A 150 -21.73 -14.18 8.57
CA ASN A 150 -23.17 -13.92 8.64
C ASN A 150 -23.57 -13.28 9.97
N ARG A 151 -22.97 -13.70 11.09
CA ARG A 151 -23.19 -13.08 12.39
C ARG A 151 -22.70 -11.63 12.42
N ALA A 152 -21.57 -11.32 11.80
CA ALA A 152 -20.99 -9.98 11.81
C ALA A 152 -21.72 -9.02 10.85
N HIS A 153 -22.13 -9.51 9.67
CA HIS A 153 -22.55 -8.65 8.56
C HIS A 153 -23.96 -8.92 8.05
N GLY A 154 -24.60 -10.03 8.42
CA GLY A 154 -25.90 -10.47 7.86
C GLY A 154 -27.06 -9.50 8.05
N GLY A 155 -26.95 -8.56 8.99
CA GLY A 155 -27.92 -7.46 9.16
C GLY A 155 -27.76 -6.30 8.18
N LYS A 156 -26.72 -6.29 7.33
CA LYS A 156 -26.48 -5.24 6.33
C LYS A 156 -27.34 -5.44 5.07
N PRO A 157 -27.54 -4.40 4.23
CA PRO A 157 -28.28 -4.52 2.97
C PRO A 157 -27.78 -5.69 2.10
N LEU A 158 -28.72 -6.46 1.55
CA LEU A 158 -28.55 -7.77 0.88
C LEU A 158 -28.22 -8.97 1.78
N GLY A 159 -27.94 -8.78 3.08
CA GLY A 159 -27.58 -9.86 4.00
C GLY A 159 -28.68 -10.92 4.16
N ALA A 160 -29.93 -10.51 4.36
CA ALA A 160 -31.07 -11.45 4.44
C ALA A 160 -31.29 -12.27 3.16
N LYS A 161 -30.86 -11.76 2.00
CA LYS A 161 -30.96 -12.44 0.70
C LYS A 161 -29.79 -13.39 0.43
N LEU A 162 -28.60 -13.06 0.92
CA LEU A 162 -27.35 -13.70 0.54
C LEU A 162 -26.72 -14.56 1.64
N ALA A 163 -27.02 -14.33 2.91
CA ALA A 163 -26.52 -15.16 4.00
C ALA A 163 -26.98 -16.61 3.84
N GLY A 164 -26.03 -17.54 3.82
CA GLY A 164 -26.25 -18.97 3.58
C GLY A 164 -26.46 -19.36 2.11
N THR A 165 -26.31 -18.44 1.16
CA THR A 165 -26.53 -18.75 -0.26
C THR A 165 -25.56 -19.80 -0.79
N THR A 166 -26.06 -20.70 -1.63
CA THR A 166 -25.30 -21.73 -2.35
C THR A 166 -25.17 -21.41 -3.85
N ASP A 167 -25.59 -20.22 -4.28
CA ASP A 167 -25.49 -19.80 -5.67
C ASP A 167 -24.01 -19.75 -6.10
N PRO A 168 -23.59 -20.56 -7.08
CA PRO A 168 -22.19 -20.71 -7.46
C PRO A 168 -21.60 -19.44 -8.09
N VAL A 169 -22.42 -18.47 -8.51
CA VAL A 169 -21.91 -17.21 -9.09
C VAL A 169 -21.00 -16.47 -8.11
N TRP A 170 -21.26 -16.60 -6.80
CA TRP A 170 -20.45 -15.96 -5.75
C TRP A 170 -19.10 -16.65 -5.51
N ASP A 171 -18.89 -17.84 -6.06
CA ASP A 171 -17.61 -18.54 -6.09
C ASP A 171 -16.87 -18.36 -7.44
N SER A 172 -17.43 -17.55 -8.35
CA SER A 172 -16.91 -17.35 -9.71
C SER A 172 -16.08 -16.07 -9.86
N VAL A 173 -15.68 -15.77 -11.10
CA VAL A 173 -14.95 -14.57 -11.51
C VAL A 173 -15.79 -13.58 -12.32
N ALA A 174 -17.11 -13.77 -12.37
CA ALA A 174 -18.03 -12.88 -13.07
C ALA A 174 -19.15 -12.42 -12.13
N TYR A 175 -19.24 -11.13 -11.91
CA TYR A 175 -20.22 -10.52 -11.01
C TYR A 175 -21.62 -10.63 -11.62
N PRO A 176 -22.64 -11.07 -10.85
CA PRO A 176 -24.02 -11.19 -11.33
C PRO A 176 -24.73 -9.81 -11.43
N GLN A 177 -24.22 -8.93 -12.29
CA GLN A 177 -24.65 -7.52 -12.39
C GLN A 177 -26.09 -7.35 -12.89
N ASP A 178 -26.65 -8.37 -13.54
CA ASP A 178 -28.05 -8.45 -13.95
C ASP A 178 -29.01 -8.69 -12.77
N ARG A 179 -28.50 -9.27 -11.67
CA ARG A 179 -29.29 -9.68 -10.49
C ARG A 179 -28.97 -8.86 -9.24
N PHE A 180 -27.83 -8.18 -9.20
CA PHE A 180 -27.34 -7.45 -8.03
C PHE A 180 -26.74 -6.09 -8.41
N PRO A 181 -27.00 -5.03 -7.63
CA PRO A 181 -26.46 -3.70 -7.90
C PRO A 181 -24.92 -3.67 -7.83
N THR A 182 -24.29 -2.87 -8.69
CA THR A 182 -22.83 -2.70 -8.71
C THR A 182 -22.35 -1.47 -7.94
N THR A 183 -23.23 -0.75 -7.26
CA THR A 183 -22.88 0.45 -6.49
C THR A 183 -22.00 0.12 -5.27
N ALA A 184 -21.15 1.07 -4.89
CA ALA A 184 -20.39 1.03 -3.64
C ALA A 184 -21.12 1.71 -2.47
N ASP A 185 -22.40 2.05 -2.65
CA ASP A 185 -23.24 2.58 -1.57
C ASP A 185 -23.56 1.47 -0.54
N PRO A 186 -23.08 1.59 0.71
CA PRO A 186 -23.34 0.60 1.75
C PRO A 186 -24.82 0.47 2.11
N ALA A 187 -25.67 1.46 1.81
CA ALA A 187 -27.12 1.36 1.98
C ALA A 187 -27.77 0.40 0.98
N VAL A 188 -27.08 0.06 -0.11
CA VAL A 188 -27.59 -0.82 -1.17
C VAL A 188 -26.86 -2.17 -1.17
N THR A 189 -25.53 -2.16 -1.12
CA THR A 189 -24.68 -3.35 -1.27
C THR A 189 -23.91 -3.71 -0.01
N GLY A 190 -24.27 -3.14 1.14
CA GLY A 190 -23.48 -3.18 2.38
C GLY A 190 -22.99 -4.56 2.81
N TYR A 191 -23.77 -5.64 2.63
CA TYR A 191 -23.32 -7.00 2.93
C TYR A 191 -22.25 -7.50 1.94
N VAL A 192 -22.43 -7.23 0.64
CA VAL A 192 -21.50 -7.63 -0.42
C VAL A 192 -20.17 -6.90 -0.29
N LEU A 193 -20.19 -5.62 0.14
CA LEU A 193 -18.97 -4.84 0.37
C LEU A 193 -18.07 -5.44 1.47
N GLU A 194 -18.59 -6.30 2.35
CA GLU A 194 -17.79 -6.92 3.41
C GLU A 194 -17.05 -8.18 2.97
N ALA A 195 -17.38 -8.71 1.80
CA ALA A 195 -16.64 -9.82 1.21
C ALA A 195 -15.20 -9.40 0.86
N ASP A 196 -14.27 -10.36 0.93
CA ASP A 196 -12.84 -10.10 0.79
C ASP A 196 -12.48 -9.35 -0.51
N PHE A 197 -13.19 -9.62 -1.61
CA PHE A 197 -12.90 -9.00 -2.91
C PHE A 197 -12.99 -7.46 -2.89
N PHE A 198 -13.89 -6.91 -2.06
CA PHE A 198 -14.06 -5.47 -1.89
C PHE A 198 -13.40 -4.97 -0.61
N LYS A 199 -13.59 -5.68 0.51
CA LYS A 199 -13.06 -5.30 1.82
C LYS A 199 -11.54 -5.24 1.82
N PHE A 200 -10.87 -6.19 1.18
CA PHE A 200 -9.40 -6.25 1.09
C PHE A 200 -8.85 -5.79 -0.26
N ARG A 201 -9.55 -4.86 -0.93
CA ARG A 201 -8.97 -4.07 -2.02
C ARG A 201 -7.74 -3.28 -1.56
N GLY A 202 -6.92 -2.81 -2.50
CA GLY A 202 -5.66 -2.13 -2.18
C GLY A 202 -5.84 -0.93 -1.24
N ARG A 203 -5.06 -0.87 -0.15
CA ARG A 203 -4.93 0.34 0.70
C ARG A 203 -3.49 0.60 1.12
N GLY A 204 -3.14 1.86 1.33
CA GLY A 204 -1.88 2.26 1.97
C GLY A 204 -1.04 3.24 1.17
N LEU A 205 0.21 3.40 1.62
CA LEU A 205 1.26 4.14 0.92
C LEU A 205 1.81 3.35 -0.28
N ILE A 206 1.71 2.02 -0.17
CA ILE A 206 1.72 1.06 -1.28
C ILE A 206 0.47 0.19 -1.12
N GLN A 207 0.06 -0.50 -2.18
CA GLN A 207 -1.16 -1.31 -2.15
C GLN A 207 -0.99 -2.54 -1.24
N THR A 208 -1.69 -2.55 -0.10
CA THR A 208 -1.96 -3.76 0.69
C THR A 208 -3.26 -4.37 0.17
N THR A 209 -3.17 -5.53 -0.44
CA THR A 209 -4.28 -6.25 -1.07
C THR A 209 -4.44 -7.64 -0.47
N TRP A 210 -5.64 -8.19 -0.61
CA TRP A 210 -6.00 -9.56 -0.24
C TRP A 210 -5.98 -9.84 1.27
N ARG A 211 -6.81 -10.79 1.72
CA ARG A 211 -6.82 -11.22 3.12
C ARG A 211 -5.42 -11.55 3.64
N ALA A 212 -4.58 -12.22 2.85
CA ALA A 212 -3.22 -12.55 3.26
C ALA A 212 -2.32 -11.32 3.53
N GLY A 213 -2.57 -10.17 2.89
CA GLY A 213 -1.86 -8.92 3.18
C GLY A 213 -2.36 -8.24 4.46
N TYR A 214 -3.66 -8.40 4.77
CA TYR A 214 -4.29 -7.81 5.96
C TYR A 214 -4.15 -8.69 7.22
N ARG A 215 -3.97 -10.00 7.08
CA ARG A 215 -3.80 -10.92 8.22
C ARG A 215 -2.60 -10.54 9.12
N PRO A 216 -1.39 -10.24 8.59
CA PRO A 216 -0.29 -9.72 9.41
C PRO A 216 -0.59 -8.37 10.08
N LEU A 217 -1.49 -7.56 9.51
CA LEU A 217 -1.91 -6.30 10.14
C LEU A 217 -2.79 -6.55 11.35
N VAL A 218 -3.67 -7.55 11.29
CA VAL A 218 -4.43 -7.96 12.48
C VAL A 218 -3.47 -8.42 13.58
N GLU A 219 -2.47 -9.25 13.27
CA GLU A 219 -1.46 -9.70 14.23
C GLU A 219 -0.70 -8.51 14.86
N PHE A 220 -0.33 -7.52 14.04
CA PHE A 220 0.27 -6.27 14.51
C PHE A 220 -0.68 -5.48 15.43
N ILE A 221 -1.94 -5.30 15.04
CA ILE A 221 -2.94 -4.54 15.82
C ILE A 221 -3.20 -5.23 17.17
N GLN A 222 -3.34 -6.56 17.18
CA GLN A 222 -3.58 -7.34 18.40
C GLN A 222 -2.43 -7.25 19.41
N THR A 223 -1.20 -7.07 18.93
CA THR A 223 0.01 -6.94 19.76
C THR A 223 0.45 -5.48 19.96
N TYR A 224 -0.28 -4.51 19.40
CA TYR A 224 0.10 -3.10 19.45
C TYR A 224 0.16 -2.58 20.89
N ALA A 225 1.33 -2.10 21.32
CA ALA A 225 1.54 -1.57 22.66
C ALA A 225 1.61 -0.03 22.72
N GLY A 226 1.47 0.66 21.58
CA GLY A 226 1.51 2.12 21.54
C GLY A 226 0.20 2.80 21.98
N THR A 227 0.17 4.13 21.90
CA THR A 227 -0.91 4.97 22.44
C THR A 227 -1.93 5.43 21.40
N GLN A 228 -1.80 5.03 20.14
CA GLN A 228 -2.70 5.50 19.10
C GLN A 228 -4.13 4.96 19.32
N PRO A 229 -5.14 5.85 19.50
CA PRO A 229 -6.45 5.45 20.03
C PRO A 229 -7.26 4.56 19.07
N VAL A 230 -7.18 4.80 17.76
CA VAL A 230 -7.86 3.97 16.76
C VAL A 230 -7.28 2.56 16.78
N VAL A 231 -5.95 2.41 16.82
CA VAL A 231 -5.32 1.08 16.87
C VAL A 231 -5.67 0.36 18.17
N ALA A 232 -5.65 1.06 19.31
CA ALA A 232 -6.03 0.51 20.60
C ALA A 232 -7.49 0.04 20.65
N GLU A 233 -8.41 0.78 20.02
CA GLU A 233 -9.81 0.39 19.86
C GLU A 233 -9.94 -0.94 19.12
N TYR A 234 -9.29 -1.09 17.96
CA TYR A 234 -9.36 -2.33 17.18
C TYR A 234 -8.62 -3.49 17.85
N ARG A 235 -7.54 -3.23 18.58
CA ARG A 235 -6.88 -4.23 19.43
C ARG A 235 -7.86 -4.82 20.44
N ALA A 236 -8.62 -3.95 21.14
CA ALA A 236 -9.62 -4.39 22.10
C ALA A 236 -10.79 -5.13 21.42
N ARG A 237 -11.29 -4.60 20.29
CA ARG A 237 -12.39 -5.22 19.52
C ARG A 237 -12.04 -6.61 19.01
N TRP A 238 -10.78 -6.84 18.63
CA TRP A 238 -10.32 -8.12 18.09
C TRP A 238 -9.60 -8.99 19.12
N ALA A 239 -9.66 -8.63 20.40
CA ALA A 239 -9.10 -9.45 21.47
C ALA A 239 -9.81 -10.82 21.52
N GLY A 240 -9.01 -11.89 21.66
CA GLY A 240 -9.51 -13.27 21.70
C GLY A 240 -9.94 -13.86 20.35
N LEU A 241 -9.94 -13.07 19.27
CA LEU A 241 -10.14 -13.59 17.92
C LEU A 241 -8.82 -14.08 17.33
N SER A 242 -8.85 -15.15 16.52
CA SER A 242 -7.73 -15.43 15.63
C SER A 242 -7.61 -14.33 14.56
N PRO A 243 -6.42 -14.14 13.95
CA PRO A 243 -6.26 -13.18 12.85
C PRO A 243 -7.27 -13.38 11.71
N ASP A 244 -7.55 -14.63 11.35
CA ASP A 244 -8.53 -14.95 10.31
C ASP A 244 -9.98 -14.67 10.74
N ALA A 245 -10.33 -14.94 12.00
CA ALA A 245 -11.65 -14.62 12.54
C ALA A 245 -11.87 -13.10 12.59
N ALA A 246 -10.86 -12.33 12.99
CA ALA A 246 -10.91 -10.87 12.96
C ALA A 246 -10.99 -10.31 11.52
N CYS A 247 -10.24 -10.87 10.57
CA CYS A 247 -10.41 -10.53 9.14
C CYS A 247 -11.85 -10.78 8.65
N THR A 248 -12.45 -11.92 9.03
CA THR A 248 -13.84 -12.24 8.68
C THR A 248 -14.84 -11.26 9.33
N ALA A 249 -14.70 -11.00 10.63
CA ALA A 249 -15.60 -10.13 11.39
C ALA A 249 -15.43 -8.64 11.09
N SER A 250 -14.24 -8.20 10.66
CA SER A 250 -13.96 -6.79 10.32
C SER A 250 -14.82 -6.29 9.16
N SER A 251 -15.04 -4.98 9.14
CA SER A 251 -15.73 -4.28 8.07
C SER A 251 -14.79 -3.47 7.16
N THR A 252 -15.26 -3.11 5.97
CA THR A 252 -14.58 -2.18 5.06
C THR A 252 -14.29 -0.85 5.74
N LEU A 253 -15.24 -0.33 6.53
CA LEU A 253 -15.07 0.92 7.28
C LEU A 253 -14.02 0.79 8.38
N ASP A 254 -13.86 -0.40 8.97
CA ASP A 254 -12.80 -0.64 9.96
C ASP A 254 -11.43 -0.38 9.33
N TRP A 255 -11.21 -0.94 8.15
CA TRP A 255 -9.96 -0.80 7.42
C TRP A 255 -9.76 0.62 6.86
N ASP A 256 -10.81 1.26 6.37
CA ASP A 256 -10.73 2.65 5.92
C ASP A 256 -10.31 3.55 7.11
N ARG A 257 -10.91 3.38 8.29
CA ARG A 257 -10.56 4.11 9.50
C ARG A 257 -9.16 3.78 10.01
N LEU A 258 -8.76 2.51 10.02
CA LEU A 258 -7.40 2.10 10.41
C LEU A 258 -6.35 2.75 9.50
N PHE A 259 -6.56 2.77 8.18
CA PHE A 259 -5.59 3.38 7.28
C PHE A 259 -5.60 4.92 7.33
N GLN A 260 -6.76 5.56 7.49
CA GLN A 260 -6.88 7.01 7.41
C GLN A 260 -6.71 7.73 8.75
N ALA A 261 -7.07 7.08 9.87
CA ALA A 261 -7.15 7.71 11.19
C ALA A 261 -6.16 7.12 12.21
N SER A 262 -5.26 6.21 11.82
CA SER A 262 -4.24 5.68 12.73
C SER A 262 -2.99 6.56 12.87
N GLY A 263 -2.99 7.80 12.36
CA GLY A 263 -1.77 8.63 12.33
C GLY A 263 -0.58 7.93 11.67
N MET A 264 -0.80 7.27 10.52
CA MET A 264 0.18 6.45 9.78
C MET A 264 0.69 5.16 10.43
N VAL A 265 0.33 4.85 11.69
CA VAL A 265 0.75 3.60 12.35
C VAL A 265 0.43 2.35 11.52
N VAL A 266 -0.82 2.18 11.08
CA VAL A 266 -1.24 1.01 10.29
C VAL A 266 -0.71 1.04 8.86
N PRO A 267 -0.77 2.17 8.10
CA PRO A 267 -0.13 2.26 6.80
C PRO A 267 1.37 1.89 6.80
N CYS A 268 2.13 2.33 7.81
CA CYS A 268 3.55 1.99 7.95
C CYS A 268 3.76 0.53 8.37
N ALA A 269 2.93 -0.01 9.26
CA ALA A 269 2.97 -1.44 9.59
C ALA A 269 2.66 -2.31 8.35
N ALA A 270 1.73 -1.87 7.50
CA ALA A 270 1.38 -2.56 6.26
C ALA A 270 2.56 -2.62 5.29
N LEU A 271 3.27 -1.50 5.15
CA LEU A 271 4.49 -1.42 4.36
C LEU A 271 5.57 -2.39 4.85
N LEU A 272 5.77 -2.49 6.17
CA LEU A 272 6.76 -3.40 6.78
C LEU A 272 6.36 -4.86 6.62
N ALA A 273 5.08 -5.20 6.78
CA ALA A 273 4.56 -6.53 6.53
C ALA A 273 4.76 -6.94 5.05
N HIS A 274 4.44 -6.03 4.13
CA HIS A 274 4.67 -6.23 2.70
C HIS A 274 6.16 -6.41 2.39
N ALA A 275 7.05 -5.65 3.02
CA ALA A 275 8.50 -5.78 2.86
C ALA A 275 9.05 -7.11 3.36
N LYS A 276 8.55 -7.59 4.49
CA LYS A 276 8.90 -8.89 5.06
C LYS A 276 8.51 -10.02 4.11
N THR A 277 7.26 -10.05 3.65
CA THR A 277 6.76 -11.06 2.70
C THR A 277 7.46 -10.97 1.34
N GLY A 278 7.70 -9.75 0.86
CA GLY A 278 8.37 -9.50 -0.41
C GLY A 278 9.86 -9.81 -0.40
N GLY A 279 10.52 -9.80 0.77
CA GLY A 279 11.94 -10.05 0.92
C GLY A 279 12.79 -9.07 0.10
N TYR A 280 12.45 -7.78 0.17
CA TYR A 280 13.16 -6.71 -0.53
C TYR A 280 13.82 -5.67 0.39
N LEU A 281 13.71 -5.87 1.71
CA LEU A 281 14.49 -5.15 2.72
C LEU A 281 15.33 -6.14 3.55
N PRO A 282 16.44 -5.68 4.16
CA PRO A 282 17.02 -4.34 4.04
C PRO A 282 17.65 -4.08 2.65
N LEU A 283 17.84 -2.82 2.29
CA LEU A 283 18.67 -2.47 1.13
C LEU A 283 20.15 -2.63 1.46
N ALA A 284 20.95 -3.01 0.45
CA ALA A 284 22.38 -3.20 0.60
C ALA A 284 23.12 -1.86 0.73
N SER A 285 24.28 -1.92 1.38
CA SER A 285 25.16 -0.77 1.63
C SER A 285 26.37 -0.71 0.70
N ASP A 286 26.50 -1.64 -0.25
CA ASP A 286 27.54 -1.66 -1.26
C ASP A 286 26.97 -1.39 -2.66
N ALA A 287 27.79 -0.77 -3.51
CA ALA A 287 27.35 -0.31 -4.82
C ALA A 287 26.96 -1.43 -5.79
N ALA A 288 27.68 -2.56 -5.74
CA ALA A 288 27.43 -3.69 -6.61
C ALA A 288 26.05 -4.31 -6.36
N THR A 289 25.71 -4.54 -5.08
CA THR A 289 24.43 -5.14 -4.70
C THR A 289 23.28 -4.16 -4.85
N LEU A 290 23.42 -2.90 -4.41
CA LEU A 290 22.34 -1.91 -4.46
C LEU A 290 21.90 -1.62 -5.89
N ASN A 291 22.86 -1.50 -6.81
CA ASN A 291 22.60 -1.26 -8.24
C ASN A 291 22.28 -2.55 -9.02
N GLY A 292 22.49 -3.73 -8.44
CA GLY A 292 22.19 -5.02 -9.05
C GLY A 292 20.68 -5.31 -9.15
N SER A 293 20.34 -6.60 -9.24
CA SER A 293 18.96 -7.10 -9.38
C SER A 293 18.53 -8.06 -8.26
N GLY A 294 19.47 -8.44 -7.39
CA GLY A 294 19.28 -9.41 -6.32
C GLY A 294 18.66 -8.82 -5.04
N THR A 295 18.67 -9.62 -3.97
CA THR A 295 18.29 -9.16 -2.62
C THR A 295 19.14 -7.94 -2.23
N GLY A 296 18.51 -6.94 -1.63
CA GLY A 296 19.16 -5.67 -1.26
C GLY A 296 19.22 -4.62 -2.37
N SER A 297 18.78 -4.93 -3.59
CA SER A 297 18.76 -3.97 -4.70
C SER A 297 17.46 -3.16 -4.79
N LEU A 298 17.57 -1.93 -5.32
CA LEU A 298 16.40 -1.10 -5.64
C LEU A 298 15.54 -1.69 -6.76
N LEU A 299 16.18 -2.38 -7.71
CA LEU A 299 15.46 -3.05 -8.79
C LEU A 299 14.53 -4.13 -8.25
N ARG A 300 15.02 -4.97 -7.32
CA ARG A 300 14.18 -5.98 -6.65
C ARG A 300 13.08 -5.33 -5.83
N MET A 301 13.38 -4.28 -5.07
CA MET A 301 12.37 -3.53 -4.30
C MET A 301 11.21 -3.05 -5.19
N GLY A 302 11.50 -2.34 -6.28
CA GLY A 302 10.47 -1.86 -7.18
C GLY A 302 9.70 -3.00 -7.86
N ARG A 303 10.40 -4.06 -8.28
CA ARG A 303 9.76 -5.25 -8.88
C ARG A 303 8.80 -5.94 -7.90
N ARG A 304 9.17 -6.09 -6.63
CA ARG A 304 8.34 -6.79 -5.64
C ARG A 304 7.13 -5.97 -5.20
N ILE A 305 7.20 -4.64 -5.28
CA ILE A 305 6.08 -3.75 -4.97
C ILE A 305 5.09 -3.63 -6.13
N SER A 306 5.59 -3.50 -7.37
CA SER A 306 4.72 -3.28 -8.55
C SER A 306 4.39 -4.53 -9.34
N GLY A 307 5.10 -5.64 -9.10
CA GLY A 307 5.09 -6.82 -9.96
C GLY A 307 5.89 -6.66 -11.27
N SER A 308 6.46 -5.48 -11.55
CA SER A 308 7.06 -5.17 -12.85
C SER A 308 8.58 -4.89 -12.80
N THR A 309 9.33 -5.53 -13.69
CA THR A 309 10.76 -5.23 -13.90
C THR A 309 10.97 -3.81 -14.44
N SER A 310 10.08 -3.31 -15.30
CA SER A 310 10.21 -1.96 -15.86
C SER A 310 10.06 -0.89 -14.77
N TYR A 311 9.15 -1.10 -13.81
CA TYR A 311 9.02 -0.24 -12.65
C TYR A 311 10.22 -0.36 -11.71
N GLY A 312 10.79 -1.55 -11.52
CA GLY A 312 12.04 -1.72 -10.78
C GLY A 312 13.19 -0.89 -11.35
N ALA A 313 13.35 -0.88 -12.68
CA ALA A 313 14.34 -0.05 -13.36
C ALA A 313 14.04 1.46 -13.18
N LEU A 314 12.76 1.86 -13.29
CA LEU A 314 12.32 3.24 -13.08
C LEU A 314 12.61 3.71 -11.65
N LEU A 315 12.34 2.88 -10.64
CA LEU A 315 12.62 3.20 -9.24
C LEU A 315 14.12 3.45 -9.04
N ARG A 316 14.99 2.56 -9.51
CA ARG A 316 16.44 2.73 -9.42
C ARG A 316 16.89 4.05 -10.05
N ALA A 317 16.41 4.34 -11.26
CA ALA A 317 16.75 5.59 -11.96
C ALA A 317 16.27 6.83 -11.19
N ARG A 318 15.04 6.80 -10.65
CA ARG A 318 14.49 7.89 -9.84
C ARG A 318 15.29 8.17 -8.57
N VAL A 319 15.72 7.11 -7.88
CA VAL A 319 16.59 7.26 -6.70
C VAL A 319 17.96 7.81 -7.10
N ALA A 320 18.55 7.31 -8.18
CA ALA A 320 19.81 7.84 -8.70
C ALA A 320 19.73 9.34 -9.02
N ARG A 321 18.61 9.82 -9.60
CA ARG A 321 18.41 11.27 -9.82
C ARG A 321 18.33 12.09 -8.55
N MET A 322 17.62 11.59 -7.53
CA MET A 322 17.60 12.27 -6.24
C MET A 322 19.01 12.35 -5.66
N VAL A 323 19.77 11.25 -5.70
CA VAL A 323 21.15 11.19 -5.22
C VAL A 323 22.07 12.18 -5.97
N LEU A 324 22.02 12.20 -7.30
CA LEU A 324 22.85 13.12 -8.10
C LEU A 324 22.54 14.59 -7.78
N ALA A 325 21.25 14.92 -7.65
CA ALA A 325 20.84 16.27 -7.26
C ALA A 325 21.25 16.63 -5.83
N MET A 326 21.30 15.66 -4.91
CA MET A 326 21.79 15.88 -3.54
C MET A 326 23.30 16.13 -3.54
N ALA A 327 24.07 15.35 -4.31
CA ALA A 327 25.52 15.51 -4.41
C ALA A 327 25.90 16.88 -5.00
N GLN A 328 25.16 17.38 -5.98
CA GLN A 328 25.35 18.72 -6.55
C GLN A 328 25.02 19.86 -5.58
N ALA A 329 24.12 19.64 -4.62
CA ALA A 329 23.79 20.64 -3.60
C ALA A 329 24.88 20.78 -2.52
N LEU A 330 25.85 19.86 -2.52
CA LEU A 330 26.95 19.79 -1.54
C LEU A 330 28.30 20.25 -2.11
N ALA A 331 28.38 20.53 -3.42
CA ALA A 331 29.55 21.06 -4.12
C ALA A 331 29.40 22.57 -4.31
#